data_AF-A0A3B8M8E9-F1
#
_entry.id   AF-A0A3B8M8E9-F1
#
_cell.length_a   1.000
_cell.length_b   1.000
_cell.length_c   1.000
_cell.angle_alpha   90.00
_cell.angle_beta   90.00
_cell.angle_gamma   90.00
#
_symmetry.space_group_name_H-M   'P 1'
#
loop_
_entity.id
_entity.type
_entity.pdbx_description
1 polymer ?
#
loop_
_entity_poly.entity_id
_entity_poly.type
_entity_poly.pdbx_seq_one_letter_code
_entity_poly.pdbx_strand_id
1 'polypeptide(L)' 'MDLAESVGAPMIGLNDGAGARIQEGVVSLAGYGGIFRRNVQASGVIPQISVILGPCAGGAVYSPAMTDFIFM' A
#
# COMPACT_ATOMS: atom_id res chain seq x y z
N MET A 1 -2.91 1.82 8.42
CA MET A 1 -1.63 1.13 8.65
C MET A 1 -1.19 1.35 10.09
N ASP A 2 -1.23 2.59 10.56
CA ASP A 2 -0.86 3.02 11.91
C ASP A 2 -1.52 2.21 13.04
N LEU A 3 -2.81 1.86 12.90
CA LEU A 3 -3.48 1.01 13.91
C LEU A 3 -2.92 -0.41 13.96
N ALA A 4 -2.57 -0.99 12.81
CA ALA A 4 -1.98 -2.33 12.76
C ALA A 4 -0.59 -2.30 13.41
N GLU A 5 0.20 -1.27 13.12
CA GLU A 5 1.52 -1.05 13.72
C GLU A 5 1.42 -0.83 15.24
N SER A 6 0.46 -0.01 15.70
CA SER A 6 0.34 0.32 17.13
C SER A 6 -0.08 -0.86 18.01
N VAL A 7 -0.75 -1.86 17.44
CA VAL A 7 -1.18 -3.08 18.15
C VAL A 7 -0.36 -4.31 17.78
N GLY A 8 0.65 -4.17 16.91
CA GLY A 8 1.47 -5.29 16.43
C GLY A 8 0.71 -6.32 15.59
N ALA A 9 -0.40 -5.92 14.95
CA ALA A 9 -1.19 -6.81 14.10
C ALA A 9 -0.68 -6.80 12.65
N PRO A 10 -0.81 -7.93 11.92
CA PRO A 10 -0.51 -7.96 10.50
C PRO A 10 -1.48 -7.09 9.69
N MET A 11 -1.00 -6.62 8.54
CA MET A 11 -1.76 -5.84 7.57
C MET A 11 -1.98 -6.65 6.30
N ILE A 12 -3.21 -6.68 5.80
CA ILE A 12 -3.54 -7.25 4.49
C ILE A 12 -4.11 -6.14 3.59
N GLY A 13 -3.42 -5.83 2.50
CA GLY A 13 -3.88 -4.95 1.43
C GLY A 13 -4.62 -5.74 0.36
N LEU A 14 -5.85 -5.33 0.04
CA LEU A 14 -6.62 -5.87 -1.09
C LEU A 14 -6.59 -4.84 -2.21
N ASN A 15 -5.87 -5.13 -3.29
CA ASN A 15 -5.58 -4.16 -4.34
C ASN A 15 -6.43 -4.43 -5.57
N ASP A 16 -7.31 -3.47 -5.88
CA ASP A 16 -8.05 -3.40 -7.14
C ASP A 16 -8.36 -1.92 -7.44
N GLY A 17 -7.63 -1.34 -8.39
CA GLY A 17 -7.71 0.07 -8.75
C GLY A 17 -6.78 0.49 -9.89
N ALA A 18 -7.23 1.47 -10.66
CA ALA A 18 -6.53 1.99 -11.84
C ALA A 18 -5.40 3.00 -11.53
N GLY A 19 -4.89 3.04 -10.30
CA GLY A 19 -3.85 3.99 -9.89
C GLY A 19 -4.38 5.25 -9.21
N ALA A 20 -3.58 6.33 -9.25
CA ALA A 20 -3.93 7.62 -8.67
C ALA A 20 -5.17 8.21 -9.36
N ARG A 21 -6.01 8.94 -8.60
CA ARG A 21 -7.15 9.65 -9.19
C ARG A 21 -6.62 10.89 -9.92
N ILE A 22 -6.62 10.83 -11.25
CA ILE A 22 -6.07 11.89 -12.12
C ILE A 22 -6.67 13.26 -11.81
N GLN A 23 -7.96 13.32 -11.49
CA GLN A 23 -8.67 14.57 -11.22
C GLN A 23 -8.18 15.29 -9.96
N GLU A 24 -7.55 14.57 -9.03
CA GLU A 24 -6.95 15.13 -7.81
C GLU A 24 -5.48 15.52 -7.99
N GLY A 25 -4.87 15.16 -9.13
CA GLY A 25 -3.51 15.53 -9.49
C GLY A 25 -2.48 15.27 -8.39
N VAL A 26 -1.78 16.32 -7.98
CA VAL A 26 -0.70 16.25 -6.98
C VAL A 26 -1.16 15.80 -5.60
N VAL A 27 -2.44 15.97 -5.26
CA VAL A 27 -3.01 15.51 -3.99
C VAL A 27 -3.03 13.99 -3.94
N SER A 28 -3.48 13.36 -5.02
CA SER A 28 -3.45 11.90 -5.18
C SER A 28 -2.01 11.35 -5.14
N LEU A 29 -1.05 12.07 -5.73
CA LEU A 29 0.37 11.69 -5.67
C LEU A 29 0.96 11.81 -4.25
N ALA A 30 0.62 12.87 -3.52
CA ALA A 30 1.01 13.02 -2.12
C ALA A 30 0.42 11.91 -1.25
N GLY A 31 -0.82 11.48 -1.55
CA GLY A 31 -1.46 10.31 -0.93
C GLY A 31 -0.61 9.05 -1.06
N TYR A 32 -0.10 8.76 -2.27
CA TYR A 32 0.82 7.64 -2.47
C TYR A 32 2.11 7.77 -1.67
N GLY A 33 2.74 8.94 -1.65
CA GLY A 33 3.93 9.17 -0.82
C GLY A 33 3.70 8.86 0.66
N GLY A 34 2.53 9.22 1.19
CA GLY A 34 2.13 8.87 2.55
C GLY A 34 1.92 7.36 2.77
N ILE A 35 1.34 6.66 1.79
CA ILE A 35 1.18 5.19 1.84
C ILE A 35 2.55 4.51 1.85
N PHE A 36 3.45 4.88 0.93
CA PHE A 36 4.79 4.28 0.82
C PHE A 36 5.62 4.51 2.08
N ARG A 37 5.56 5.71 2.66
CA ARG A 37 6.23 5.98 3.93
C ARG A 37 5.76 5.04 5.03
N ARG A 38 4.47 4.77 5.12
CA ARG A 38 3.91 3.83 6.11
C ARG A 38 4.27 2.37 5.81
N ASN A 39 4.36 1.97 4.54
CA ASN A 39 4.86 0.64 4.19
C ASN A 39 6.30 0.44 4.70
N VAL A 40 7.17 1.44 4.50
CA VAL A 40 8.57 1.38 4.96
C VAL A 40 8.65 1.41 6.50
N GLN A 41 7.83 2.22 7.18
CA GLN A 41 7.79 2.24 8.64
C GLN A 41 7.35 0.90 9.24
N ALA A 42 6.37 0.25 8.62
CA ALA A 42 5.89 -1.07 9.03
C ALA A 42 6.82 -2.24 8.63
N SER A 43 7.78 -2.01 7.73
CA SER A 43 8.67 -3.05 7.18
C SER A 43 9.54 -3.66 8.28
N GLY A 44 9.42 -4.97 8.48
CA GLY A 44 10.11 -5.68 9.56
C GLY A 44 9.54 -5.45 10.96
N VAL A 45 8.46 -4.66 11.10
CA VAL A 45 7.76 -4.41 12.38
C VAL A 45 6.50 -5.27 12.48
N ILE A 46 5.66 -5.24 11.44
CA ILE A 46 4.48 -6.11 11.31
C ILE A 46 4.49 -6.80 9.95
N PRO A 47 3.93 -8.02 9.82
CA PRO A 47 3.76 -8.64 8.51
C PRO A 47 2.81 -7.82 7.63
N GLN A 48 3.26 -7.50 6.43
CA GLN A 48 2.51 -6.81 5.39
C GLN A 48 2.28 -7.76 4.22
N ILE A 49 1.02 -8.01 3.89
CA ILE A 49 0.62 -8.92 2.81
C ILE A 49 -0.22 -8.13 1.80
N SER A 50 0.09 -8.22 0.52
CA SER A 50 -0.73 -7.66 -0.55
C SER A 50 -1.38 -8.76 -1.37
N VAL A 51 -2.67 -8.61 -1.66
CA VAL A 51 -3.44 -9.49 -2.52
C VAL A 51 -3.98 -8.65 -3.67
N ILE A 52 -3.48 -8.93 -4.87
CA ILE A 52 -3.87 -8.25 -6.10
C ILE A 52 -5.12 -8.96 -6.64
N LEU A 53 -6.28 -8.32 -6.51
CA LEU A 53 -7.57 -8.89 -6.91
C LEU A 53 -8.07 -8.36 -8.26
N GLY A 54 -7.34 -7.41 -8.84
CA GLY A 54 -7.68 -6.76 -10.11
C GLY A 54 -6.54 -5.85 -10.57
N PRO A 55 -6.81 -4.87 -11.44
CA PRO A 55 -5.82 -3.87 -11.82
C PRO A 55 -5.13 -3.25 -10.61
N CYS A 56 -3.82 -3.06 -10.69
CA CYS A 56 -3.05 -2.26 -9.76
C CYS A 56 -2.11 -1.42 -10.62
N ALA A 57 -2.57 -0.26 -11.08
CA ALA A 57 -1.89 0.42 -12.19
C ALA A 57 -0.95 1.56 -11.72
N GLY A 58 0.17 1.70 -12.43
CA GLY A 58 1.12 2.80 -12.23
C GLY A 58 1.68 2.82 -10.81
N GLY A 59 1.64 3.99 -10.16
CA GLY A 59 2.20 4.17 -8.82
C GLY A 59 1.59 3.25 -7.74
N ALA A 60 0.38 2.72 -7.94
CA ALA A 60 -0.26 1.81 -6.98
C ALA A 60 0.60 0.57 -6.68
N VAL A 61 1.34 0.05 -7.68
CA VAL A 61 2.13 -1.19 -7.56
C VAL A 61 3.28 -1.10 -6.57
N TYR A 62 3.73 0.11 -6.25
CA TYR A 62 4.86 0.29 -5.34
C TYR A 62 4.49 -0.01 -3.89
N SER A 63 3.23 0.16 -3.49
CA SER A 63 2.82 -0.23 -2.14
C SER A 63 2.88 -1.77 -1.98
N PRO A 64 2.30 -2.60 -2.86
CA PRO A 64 2.52 -4.04 -2.86
C PRO A 64 3.99 -4.45 -2.94
N ALA A 65 4.79 -3.80 -3.80
CA ALA A 65 6.22 -4.10 -3.92
C ALA A 65 7.03 -3.84 -2.64
N MET A 66 6.51 -3.04 -1.71
CA MET A 66 7.12 -2.77 -0.39
C MET A 66 6.53 -3.65 0.72
N THR A 67 5.57 -4.52 0.43
CA THR A 67 5.05 -5.51 1.39
C THR A 67 5.85 -6.81 1.35
N ASP A 68 5.73 -7.64 2.39
CA ASP A 68 6.56 -8.84 2.55
C ASP A 68 6.15 -9.97 1.59
N PHE A 69 4.85 -10.08 1.29
CA PHE A 69 4.30 -11.09 0.39
C PHE A 69 3.27 -10.50 -0.57
N ILE A 70 3.33 -10.92 -1.82
CA ILE A 70 2.37 -10.54 -2.85
C ILE A 70 1.71 -11.80 -3.41
N PHE A 71 0.39 -11.85 -3.35
CA PHE A 71 -0.44 -12.84 -4.02
C PHE A 71 -1.20 -12.17 -5.16
N MET A 72 -1.25 -12.82 -6.32
CA MET A 72 -1.95 -12.33 -7.51
C MET A 72 -2.90 -13.41 -8.02
#